data_AF-A0A6M0BQB9-F1
#
_entry.id   AF-A0A6M0BQB9-F1
#
_cell.length_a   1.000
_cell.length_b   1.000
_cell.length_c   1.000
_cell.angle_alpha   90.00
_cell.angle_beta   90.00
_cell.angle_gamma   90.00
#
_symmetry.space_group_name_H-M   'P 1'
#
loop_
_entity.id
_entity.type
_entity.pdbx_description
1 polymer ?
#
loop_
_entity_poly.entity_id
_entity_poly.type
_entity_poly.pdbx_seq_one_letter_code
_entity_poly.pdbx_strand_id
1 'polypeptide(L)'
;MLKQGINELAEQIGWLLRNKKTDLAFDKEVGTKELEIPTDNFLSKQLKIAGQYFILRVISRVKDGEIIWRFELENIAVGGLIPAGFKLRLLTEYGENFENNEAVSTHAVEKLYVDVILELGEGLIWEIEPIPDDFSREILRF
;
A
#
# COMPACT_ATOMS: atom_id res chain seq x y z
N MET A 1 -5.13 -5.08 17.70
CA MET A 1 -6.10 -5.08 16.60
C MET A 1 -5.44 -4.80 15.25
N LEU A 2 -4.51 -3.82 15.14
CA LEU A 2 -3.72 -3.57 13.91
C LEU A 2 -3.09 -4.82 13.26
N LYS A 3 -2.58 -5.74 14.08
CA LYS A 3 -1.95 -6.98 13.57
C LYS A 3 -2.93 -7.92 12.88
N GLN A 4 -4.23 -7.89 13.20
CA GLN A 4 -5.22 -8.81 12.63
C GLN A 4 -5.60 -8.39 11.20
N GLY A 5 -5.99 -7.14 10.97
CA GLY A 5 -6.34 -6.65 9.62
C GLY A 5 -5.18 -6.77 8.62
N ILE A 6 -3.94 -6.51 9.05
CA ILE A 6 -2.75 -6.73 8.19
C ILE A 6 -2.54 -8.23 7.86
N ASN A 7 -2.85 -9.12 8.80
CA ASN A 7 -2.67 -10.56 8.60
C ASN A 7 -3.76 -11.13 7.68
N GLU A 8 -5.00 -10.68 7.79
CA GLU A 8 -6.11 -11.04 6.89
C GLU A 8 -5.84 -10.61 5.44
N LEU A 9 -5.20 -9.46 5.25
CA LEU A 9 -4.77 -9.00 3.93
C LEU A 9 -3.57 -9.78 3.36
N ALA A 10 -2.64 -10.20 4.22
CA ALA A 10 -1.47 -10.99 3.80
C ALA A 10 -1.85 -12.39 3.31
N GLU A 11 -3.02 -12.91 3.72
CA GLU A 11 -3.57 -14.17 3.22
C GLU A 11 -4.07 -14.07 1.77
N GLN A 12 -4.17 -12.85 1.20
CA GLN A 12 -4.55 -12.65 -0.19
C GLN A 12 -3.37 -12.88 -1.15
N ILE A 13 -3.62 -13.64 -2.22
CA ILE A 13 -2.61 -14.07 -3.19
C ILE A 13 -1.90 -12.85 -3.81
N GLY A 14 -0.58 -12.79 -3.68
CA GLY A 14 0.26 -11.76 -4.30
C GLY A 14 0.61 -10.58 -3.40
N TRP A 15 0.07 -10.50 -2.18
CA TRP A 15 0.50 -9.53 -1.17
C TRP A 15 1.58 -10.12 -0.26
N LEU A 16 2.66 -9.37 -0.08
CA LEU A 16 3.74 -9.74 0.83
C LEU A 16 3.67 -8.85 2.07
N LEU A 17 3.52 -9.48 3.24
CA LEU A 17 3.72 -8.83 4.53
C LEU A 17 5.20 -8.55 4.74
N ARG A 18 5.56 -7.27 4.83
CA ARG A 18 6.91 -6.83 5.17
C ARG A 18 6.92 -6.03 6.45
N ASN A 19 8.03 -6.14 7.17
CA ASN A 19 8.34 -5.39 8.36
C ASN A 19 9.63 -4.60 8.15
N LYS A 20 9.62 -3.29 8.38
CA LYS A 20 10.81 -2.44 8.12
C LYS A 20 12.07 -2.87 8.88
N LYS A 21 11.91 -3.56 10.01
CA LYS A 21 13.04 -4.05 10.83
C LYS A 21 13.86 -5.16 10.15
N THR A 22 13.30 -5.86 9.16
CA THR A 22 13.98 -7.00 8.51
C THR A 22 14.58 -6.62 7.16
N ASP A 23 14.03 -5.62 6.47
CA ASP A 23 14.64 -5.05 5.25
C ASP A 23 15.94 -4.26 5.54
N LEU A 24 16.21 -3.94 6.81
CA LEU A 24 17.45 -3.32 7.29
C LEU A 24 18.41 -4.32 7.96
N ALA A 25 18.05 -5.60 8.08
CA ALA A 25 18.80 -6.60 8.84
C ALA A 25 19.82 -7.38 7.99
N PHE A 26 20.54 -6.68 7.10
CA PHE A 26 21.90 -7.06 6.71
C PHE A 26 22.93 -6.21 7.48
N ASP A 27 22.75 -6.05 8.80
CA ASP A 27 23.88 -5.79 9.71
C ASP A 27 23.46 -5.87 11.20
N LYS A 28 24.10 -6.81 11.91
CA LYS A 28 24.38 -6.87 13.37
C LYS A 28 23.25 -7.03 14.41
N GLU A 29 23.23 -8.25 14.95
CA GLU A 29 23.19 -8.71 16.36
C GLU A 29 22.67 -7.85 17.55
N VAL A 30 21.93 -8.57 18.41
CA VAL A 30 21.68 -8.50 19.88
C VAL A 30 21.01 -7.27 20.51
N GLY A 31 19.89 -7.52 21.20
CA GLY A 31 19.44 -6.70 22.34
C GLY A 31 17.99 -6.93 22.75
N THR A 32 17.75 -7.60 23.88
CA THR A 32 16.44 -7.69 24.55
C THR A 32 16.02 -6.32 25.10
N LYS A 33 14.97 -5.75 24.52
CA LYS A 33 14.21 -4.61 25.06
C LYS A 33 12.74 -4.75 24.66
N GLU A 34 11.87 -4.24 25.53
CA GLU A 34 10.42 -4.35 25.55
C GLU A 34 9.76 -4.40 24.15
N LEU A 35 8.75 -5.27 24.02
CA LEU A 35 7.89 -5.40 22.83
C LEU A 35 7.03 -4.14 22.67
N GLU A 36 7.66 -3.03 22.25
CA GLU A 36 6.97 -1.97 21.54
C GLU A 36 6.35 -2.61 20.30
N ILE A 37 5.02 -2.56 20.19
CA ILE A 37 4.27 -3.13 19.08
C ILE A 37 4.74 -2.42 17.80
N PRO A 38 5.39 -3.11 16.84
CA PRO A 38 5.98 -2.43 15.69
C PRO A 38 4.87 -1.81 14.84
N THR A 39 4.91 -0.49 14.69
CA THR A 39 4.09 0.33 13.76
C THR A 39 4.49 0.14 12.29
N ASP A 40 5.25 -0.91 11.99
CA ASP A 40 6.12 -1.02 10.80
C ASP A 40 5.78 -2.20 9.87
N ASN A 41 4.60 -2.79 10.03
CA ASN A 41 4.10 -3.81 9.11
C ASN A 41 3.36 -3.13 7.96
N PHE A 42 3.78 -3.40 6.73
CA PHE A 42 3.10 -2.95 5.52
C PHE A 42 2.94 -4.11 4.56
N LEU A 43 1.89 -4.05 3.75
CA LEU A 43 1.67 -4.98 2.67
C LEU A 43 2.22 -4.38 1.41
N SER A 44 2.68 -5.25 0.51
CA SER A 44 3.19 -4.78 -0.76
C SER A 44 2.95 -5.77 -1.88
N LYS A 45 2.77 -5.22 -3.07
CA LYS A 45 2.58 -5.97 -4.30
C LYS A 45 3.39 -5.32 -5.42
N GLN A 46 4.19 -6.12 -6.11
CA GLN A 46 4.92 -5.66 -7.28
C GLN A 46 4.00 -5.70 -8.50
N LEU A 47 4.05 -4.64 -9.30
CA LEU A 47 3.24 -4.45 -10.49
C LEU A 47 4.16 -4.14 -11.67
N LYS A 48 3.77 -4.58 -12.86
CA LYS A 48 4.41 -4.15 -14.11
C LYS A 48 3.42 -3.26 -14.86
N ILE A 49 3.80 -2.04 -15.18
CA ILE A 49 2.94 -1.05 -15.83
C ILE A 49 3.75 -0.44 -16.98
N ALA A 50 3.25 -0.61 -18.21
CA ALA A 50 3.90 -0.07 -19.41
C ALA A 50 5.39 -0.44 -19.52
N GLY A 51 5.73 -1.70 -19.19
CA GLY A 51 7.10 -2.22 -19.24
C GLY A 51 8.02 -1.80 -18.09
N GLN A 52 7.57 -0.96 -17.16
CA GLN A 52 8.29 -0.58 -15.95
C GLN A 52 7.71 -1.28 -14.72
N TYR A 53 8.54 -1.47 -13.71
CA TYR A 53 8.11 -2.09 -12.47
C TYR A 53 7.83 -1.05 -11.38
N PHE A 54 6.74 -1.28 -10.68
CA PHE A 54 6.28 -0.46 -9.58
C PHE A 54 5.99 -1.34 -8.37
N ILE A 55 5.94 -0.72 -7.21
CA ILE A 55 5.48 -1.35 -5.97
C ILE A 55 4.28 -0.57 -5.46
N LEU A 56 3.17 -1.27 -5.24
CA LEU A 56 2.04 -0.77 -4.47
C LEU A 56 2.24 -1.20 -3.02
N ARG A 57 2.16 -0.27 -2.07
CA ARG A 57 2.23 -0.54 -0.63
C ARG A 57 0.94 -0.09 0.05
N VAL A 58 0.51 -0.88 1.04
CA VAL A 58 -0.59 -0.53 1.94
C VAL A 58 -0.01 -0.43 3.35
N ILE A 59 -0.03 0.78 3.90
CA ILE A 59 0.67 1.14 5.13
C ILE A 59 -0.38 1.69 6.10
N SER A 60 -0.51 1.08 7.27
CA SER A 60 -1.30 1.67 8.36
C SER A 60 -0.46 2.68 9.14
N ARG A 61 -1.09 3.77 9.58
CA ARG A 61 -0.50 4.80 10.42
C ARG A 61 -1.50 5.21 11.48
N VAL A 62 -1.05 5.41 12.71
CA VAL A 62 -1.90 5.97 13.76
C VAL A 62 -1.67 7.48 13.80
N LYS A 63 -2.73 8.26 13.65
CA LYS A 63 -2.68 9.72 13.75
C LYS A 63 -3.89 10.20 14.55
N ASP A 64 -3.64 10.98 15.60
CA ASP A 64 -4.68 11.59 16.45
C ASP A 64 -5.72 10.60 17.02
N GLY A 65 -5.32 9.33 17.22
CA GLY A 65 -6.19 8.26 17.73
C GLY A 65 -6.92 7.45 16.65
N GLU A 66 -6.82 7.86 15.38
CA GLU A 66 -7.41 7.16 14.24
C GLU A 66 -6.36 6.36 13.46
N ILE A 67 -6.80 5.29 12.79
CA ILE A 67 -5.96 4.51 11.88
C ILE A 67 -6.19 5.03 10.46
N ILE A 68 -5.13 5.58 9.87
CA ILE A 68 -5.10 6.01 8.48
C ILE A 68 -4.37 4.94 7.67
N TRP A 69 -5.02 4.44 6.63
CA TRP A 69 -4.45 3.54 5.65
C TRP A 69 -3.98 4.33 4.43
N ARG A 70 -2.69 4.21 4.12
CA ARG A 70 -2.09 4.79 2.91
C ARG A 70 -1.89 3.70 1.86
N PHE A 71 -2.45 3.92 0.69
CA PHE A 71 -2.10 3.21 -0.53
C PHE A 71 -1.07 4.05 -1.27
N GLU A 72 0.12 3.52 -1.50
CA GLU A 72 1.26 4.25 -2.08
C GLU A 72 1.83 3.46 -3.27
N LEU A 73 1.83 4.09 -4.44
CA LEU A 73 2.54 3.61 -5.62
C LEU A 73 3.92 4.29 -5.70
N GLU A 74 4.94 3.52 -6.06
CA GLU A 74 6.31 3.99 -6.29
C GLU A 74 6.97 3.18 -7.42
N ASN A 75 7.79 3.82 -8.25
CA ASN A 75 8.61 3.13 -9.25
C ASN A 75 9.79 2.43 -8.56
N ILE A 76 10.08 1.17 -8.88
CA ILE A 76 11.16 0.43 -8.18
C ILE A 76 12.56 0.78 -8.72
N ALA A 77 12.65 1.41 -9.89
CA ALA A 77 13.93 1.82 -10.44
C ALA A 77 14.57 2.88 -9.56
N VAL A 78 15.90 2.82 -9.38
CA VAL A 78 16.64 3.83 -8.60
C VAL A 78 16.49 5.20 -9.25
N GLY A 79 15.92 6.16 -8.51
CA GLY A 79 15.59 7.49 -9.03
C GLY A 79 14.43 7.49 -10.04
N GLY A 80 13.69 6.37 -10.14
CA GLY A 80 12.53 6.24 -11.00
C GLY A 80 11.39 7.14 -10.51
N LEU A 81 10.76 7.84 -11.44
CA LEU A 81 9.58 8.65 -11.18
C LEU A 81 8.34 7.99 -11.76
N ILE A 82 7.20 8.30 -11.16
CA ILE A 82 5.88 8.06 -11.73
C ILE A 82 5.60 9.19 -12.73
N PRO A 83 5.42 8.89 -14.03
CA PRO A 83 5.11 9.90 -15.04
C PRO A 83 3.78 10.61 -14.78
N ALA A 84 3.59 11.77 -15.41
CA ALA A 84 2.29 12.44 -15.44
C ALA A 84 1.22 11.56 -16.10
N GLY A 85 -0.03 11.68 -15.66
CA GLY A 85 -1.18 10.93 -16.14
C GLY A 85 -1.40 9.58 -15.44
N PHE A 86 -0.52 9.19 -14.51
CA PHE A 86 -0.79 8.04 -13.65
C PHE A 86 -1.88 8.38 -12.64
N LYS A 87 -2.74 7.41 -12.37
CA LYS A 87 -3.80 7.51 -11.37
C LYS A 87 -3.77 6.29 -10.47
N LEU A 88 -3.90 6.53 -9.17
CA LEU A 88 -4.22 5.52 -8.18
C LEU A 88 -5.63 5.84 -7.65
N ARG A 89 -6.55 4.88 -7.73
CA ARG A 89 -7.92 5.03 -7.28
C ARG A 89 -8.30 3.90 -6.32
N LEU A 90 -9.06 4.25 -5.31
CA LEU A 90 -9.72 3.34 -4.40
C LEU A 90 -11.22 3.39 -4.66
N LEU A 91 -11.89 2.25 -4.56
CA LEU A 91 -13.34 2.13 -4.69
C LEU A 91 -13.86 1.36 -3.50
N THR A 92 -15.15 1.52 -3.18
CA THR A 92 -15.83 0.61 -2.25
C THR A 92 -15.76 -0.83 -2.75
N GLU A 93 -16.04 -1.83 -1.91
CA GLU A 93 -16.12 -3.23 -2.35
C GLU A 93 -17.14 -3.48 -3.48
N TYR A 94 -18.07 -2.55 -3.70
CA TYR A 94 -19.06 -2.56 -4.78
C TYR A 94 -18.58 -1.83 -6.05
N GLY A 95 -17.37 -1.26 -6.03
CA GLY A 95 -16.80 -0.53 -7.15
C GLY A 95 -17.27 0.92 -7.27
N GLU A 96 -17.81 1.51 -6.19
CA GLU A 96 -18.31 2.88 -6.18
C GLU A 96 -17.22 3.87 -5.78
N ASN A 97 -17.31 5.10 -6.31
CA ASN A 97 -16.42 6.19 -5.91
C ASN A 97 -16.86 6.78 -4.56
N PHE A 98 -15.89 7.34 -3.83
CA PHE A 98 -16.11 8.10 -2.62
C PHE A 98 -15.23 9.35 -2.60
N GLU A 99 -15.41 10.22 -1.61
CA GLU A 99 -14.67 11.48 -1.54
C GLU A 99 -13.16 11.25 -1.38
N ASN A 100 -12.34 11.97 -2.15
CA ASN A 100 -10.87 11.89 -2.11
C ASN A 100 -10.31 10.47 -2.36
N ASN A 101 -11.03 9.65 -3.13
CA ASN A 101 -10.66 8.26 -3.40
C ASN A 101 -9.56 8.06 -4.45
N GLU A 102 -9.11 9.13 -5.10
CA GLU A 102 -8.11 9.04 -6.16
C GLU A 102 -7.02 10.09 -6.04
N ALA A 103 -5.84 9.73 -6.54
CA ALA A 103 -4.72 10.62 -6.75
C ALA A 103 -4.26 10.51 -8.20
N VAL A 104 -4.01 11.65 -8.84
CA VAL A 104 -3.53 11.73 -10.23
C VAL A 104 -2.21 12.52 -10.25
N SER A 105 -1.18 11.97 -10.89
CA SER A 105 0.06 12.71 -11.13
C SER A 105 -0.13 13.70 -12.30
N THR A 106 0.04 14.99 -12.05
CA THR A 106 -0.01 16.02 -13.10
C THR A 106 1.37 16.36 -13.66
N HIS A 107 2.43 15.97 -12.94
CA HIS A 107 3.83 16.01 -13.36
C HIS A 107 4.53 14.73 -12.87
N ALA A 108 5.80 14.54 -13.22
CA ALA A 108 6.58 13.43 -12.70
C ALA A 108 6.75 13.55 -11.18
N VAL A 109 6.44 12.50 -10.43
CA VAL A 109 6.51 12.46 -8.96
C VAL A 109 7.22 11.19 -8.48
N GLU A 110 7.85 11.22 -7.32
CA GLU A 110 8.45 10.01 -6.74
C GLU A 110 7.37 9.00 -6.32
N LYS A 111 6.24 9.51 -5.80
CA LYS A 111 5.17 8.70 -5.19
C LYS A 111 3.80 9.27 -5.50
N LEU A 112 2.83 8.37 -5.66
CA LEU A 112 1.41 8.68 -5.81
C LEU A 112 0.65 7.93 -4.71
N TYR A 113 -0.17 8.62 -3.91
CA TYR A 113 -0.81 7.99 -2.77
C TYR A 113 -2.21 8.52 -2.48
N VAL A 114 -3.02 7.67 -1.87
CA VAL A 114 -4.35 7.97 -1.32
C VAL A 114 -4.37 7.55 0.14
N ASP A 115 -4.85 8.43 1.01
CA ASP A 115 -5.04 8.17 2.44
C ASP A 115 -6.53 8.00 2.73
N VAL A 116 -6.89 6.95 3.47
CA VAL A 116 -8.28 6.65 3.86
C VAL A 116 -8.34 6.24 5.32
N ILE A 117 -9.46 6.57 5.98
CA ILE A 117 -9.82 6.04 7.29
C ILE A 117 -10.87 4.97 7.02
N LEU A 118 -10.68 3.79 7.62
CA LEU A 118 -11.56 2.64 7.40
C LEU A 118 -12.02 2.06 8.73
N GLU A 119 -13.26 1.63 8.76
CA GLU A 119 -13.81 0.82 9.85
C GLU A 119 -13.39 -0.65 9.69
N LEU A 120 -13.43 -1.39 10.80
CA LEU A 120 -13.11 -2.81 10.81
C LEU A 120 -14.13 -3.61 9.97
N GLY A 121 -13.64 -4.44 9.07
CA GLY A 121 -14.42 -5.25 8.14
C GLY A 121 -14.69 -4.57 6.80
N GLU A 122 -14.35 -3.30 6.63
CA GLU A 122 -14.56 -2.60 5.36
C GLU A 122 -13.66 -3.17 4.26
N GLY A 123 -14.25 -3.28 3.06
CA GLY A 123 -13.60 -3.76 1.85
C GLY A 123 -13.35 -2.63 0.86
N LEU A 124 -12.14 -2.56 0.31
CA LEU A 124 -11.79 -1.64 -0.77
C LEU A 124 -11.25 -2.37 -2.00
N ILE A 125 -11.59 -1.86 -3.17
CA ILE A 125 -10.92 -2.21 -4.43
C ILE A 125 -9.89 -1.13 -4.73
N TRP A 126 -8.73 -1.53 -5.26
CA TRP A 126 -7.72 -0.61 -5.78
C TRP A 126 -7.61 -0.74 -7.30
N GLU A 127 -7.35 0.38 -7.97
CA GLU A 127 -7.13 0.47 -9.41
C GLU A 127 -5.99 1.42 -9.72
N ILE A 128 -5.24 1.12 -10.78
CA ILE A 128 -4.19 1.99 -11.29
C ILE A 128 -4.40 2.21 -12.79
N GLU A 129 -4.26 3.45 -13.23
CA GLU A 129 -4.18 3.81 -14.65
C GLU A 129 -2.78 4.41 -14.92
N PRO A 130 -2.03 3.99 -15.95
CA PRO A 130 -2.32 2.87 -16.86
C PRO A 130 -2.46 1.52 -16.13
N ILE A 131 -3.32 0.66 -16.66
CA ILE A 131 -3.62 -0.65 -16.06
C ILE A 131 -2.34 -1.51 -16.06
N PRO A 132 -1.99 -2.15 -14.92
CA PRO A 132 -0.87 -3.09 -14.88
C PRO A 132 -1.05 -4.28 -15.83
N ASP A 133 0.06 -4.78 -16.37
CA ASP A 133 0.10 -5.87 -17.38
C ASP A 133 -0.68 -7.11 -16.91
N ASP A 134 -0.53 -7.49 -15.64
CA ASP A 134 -1.19 -8.66 -15.03
C ASP A 134 -2.34 -8.25 -14.08
N PHE A 135 -3.10 -7.23 -14.52
CA PHE A 135 -4.33 -6.68 -13.95
C PHE A 135 -5.36 -7.69 -13.44
N SER A 136 -5.42 -8.03 -12.14
CA SER A 136 -6.62 -8.65 -11.55
C SER A 136 -7.22 -7.76 -10.47
N ARG A 137 -8.52 -7.49 -10.57
CA ARG A 137 -9.27 -6.74 -9.55
C ARG A 137 -9.35 -7.58 -8.27
N GLU A 138 -9.07 -6.94 -7.15
CA GLU A 138 -8.99 -7.56 -5.82
C GLU A 138 -9.70 -6.68 -4.79
N ILE A 139 -10.28 -7.31 -3.76
CA ILE A 139 -10.90 -6.61 -2.61
C ILE A 139 -10.00 -6.82 -1.39
N LEU A 140 -9.44 -5.74 -0.87
CA LEU A 140 -8.69 -5.70 0.38
C LEU A 140 -9.66 -5.49 1.55
N ARG A 141 -9.61 -6.33 2.60
CA ARG A 141 -10.45 -6.23 3.81
C ARG A 141 -9.61 -5.82 5.03
N PHE A 142 -10.09 -4.85 5.82
CA PHE A 142 -9.31 -4.18 6.87
C PHE A 142 -9.79 -4.42 8.29
#